data_AF-A0A146KRT3-F1
#
_entry.id   AF-A0A146KRT3-F1
#
_cell.length_a   1.000
_cell.length_b   1.000
_cell.length_c   1.000
_cell.angle_alpha   90.00
_cell.angle_beta   90.00
_cell.angle_gamma   90.00
#
_symmetry.space_group_name_H-M   'P 1'
#
loop_
_entity.id
_entity.type
_entity.pdbx_description
1 polymer ?
#
loop_
_entity_poly.entity_id
_entity_poly.type
_entity_poly.pdbx_seq_one_letter_code
_entity_poly.pdbx_strand_id
1 'polypeptide(L)'
;TVTNGEKTMLCPRHKSEILKYYCRTCALPICKECCTLDHPAGIHEFEHINEAAPKHLEAITHAVQEAKAKATDLRNTLKNAEHASSRLQVQYHKAQNEINDTFLFYRSMLDERKQELLKELESVFSAKQISLGVATQKG
;
A
#
# COMPACT_ATOMS: atom_id res chain seq x y z
N THR A 1 -8.60 -6.20 39.05
CA THR A 1 -8.68 -7.42 39.89
C THR A 1 -9.75 -8.32 39.32
N VAL A 2 -9.37 -9.27 38.45
CA VAL A 2 -10.31 -10.27 37.94
C VAL A 2 -10.35 -11.39 38.97
N THR A 3 -11.48 -11.54 39.66
CA THR A 3 -11.72 -12.63 40.61
C THR A 3 -11.81 -13.95 39.86
N ASN A 4 -10.83 -14.82 40.09
CA ASN A 4 -10.73 -16.16 39.52
C ASN A 4 -11.73 -17.09 40.24
N GLY A 5 -13.02 -16.98 39.89
CA GLY A 5 -14.00 -18.00 40.25
C GLY A 5 -13.93 -19.13 39.22
N GLU A 6 -13.48 -20.32 39.63
CA GLU A 6 -13.53 -21.52 38.78
C GLU A 6 -14.99 -21.83 38.44
N LYS A 7 -15.44 -21.32 37.29
CA LYS A 7 -16.77 -21.62 36.77
C LYS A 7 -16.70 -23.02 36.15
N THR A 8 -17.19 -24.01 36.88
CA THR A 8 -17.25 -25.39 36.38
C THR A 8 -18.21 -25.46 35.19
N MET A 9 -17.70 -25.91 34.06
CA MET A 9 -18.48 -26.04 32.83
C MET A 9 -19.00 -27.48 32.70
N LEU A 10 -20.31 -27.62 32.64
CA LEU A 10 -20.98 -28.91 32.46
C LEU A 10 -20.96 -29.31 30.98
N CYS A 11 -20.91 -30.62 30.73
CA CYS A 11 -20.98 -31.16 29.40
C CYS A 11 -22.39 -30.94 28.82
N PRO A 12 -22.52 -30.40 27.59
CA PRO A 12 -23.82 -30.17 26.97
C PRO A 12 -24.57 -31.47 26.65
N ARG A 13 -23.84 -32.58 26.45
CA ARG A 13 -24.40 -33.92 26.17
C ARG A 13 -24.68 -34.71 27.45
N HIS A 14 -23.75 -34.65 28.40
CA HIS A 14 -23.83 -35.37 29.67
C HIS A 14 -24.02 -34.37 30.82
N LYS A 15 -25.27 -33.93 31.04
CA LYS A 15 -25.60 -32.74 31.85
C LYS A 15 -25.10 -32.77 33.30
N SER A 16 -24.82 -33.94 33.86
CA SER A 16 -24.26 -34.12 35.21
C SER A 16 -22.73 -34.15 35.26
N GLU A 17 -22.07 -34.24 34.10
CA GLU A 17 -20.62 -34.39 33.99
C GLU A 17 -19.92 -33.07 33.72
N ILE A 18 -18.73 -32.91 34.29
CA ILE A 18 -17.89 -31.72 34.11
C ILE A 18 -16.93 -31.94 32.93
N LEU A 19 -16.74 -30.91 32.11
CA LEU A 19 -15.71 -30.89 31.07
C LEU A 19 -14.32 -30.85 31.72
N LYS A 20 -13.53 -31.91 31.55
CA LYS A 20 -12.20 -32.07 32.19
C LYS A 20 -11.07 -32.28 31.18
N TYR A 21 -11.40 -32.61 29.93
CA TYR A 21 -10.42 -32.91 28.90
C TYR A 21 -10.66 -32.04 27.68
N TYR A 22 -9.64 -31.87 26.85
CA TYR A 22 -9.74 -31.26 25.54
C TYR A 22 -9.35 -32.30 24.49
N CYS A 23 -10.28 -32.59 23.58
CA CYS A 23 -9.99 -33.46 22.45
C CYS A 23 -9.32 -32.66 21.35
N ARG A 24 -8.04 -32.97 21.08
CA ARG A 24 -7.24 -32.32 20.03
C ARG A 24 -7.77 -32.67 18.64
N THR A 25 -8.17 -33.92 18.43
CA THR A 25 -8.68 -34.39 17.13
C THR A 25 -9.96 -33.65 16.73
N CYS A 26 -10.85 -33.36 17.67
CA CYS A 26 -12.13 -32.68 17.42
C CYS A 26 -12.11 -31.19 17.77
N ALA A 27 -10.98 -30.68 18.31
CA ALA A 27 -10.80 -29.32 18.77
C ALA A 27 -11.87 -28.81 19.77
N LEU A 28 -12.33 -29.65 20.70
CA LEU A 28 -13.41 -29.30 21.63
C LEU A 28 -13.23 -29.88 23.05
N PRO A 29 -13.76 -29.21 24.09
CA PRO A 29 -13.71 -29.73 25.46
C PRO A 29 -14.72 -30.87 25.65
N ILE A 30 -14.29 -31.93 26.33
CA ILE A 30 -15.09 -33.14 26.60
C ILE A 30 -15.07 -33.54 28.08
N CYS A 31 -16.11 -34.25 28.51
CA CYS A 31 -16.15 -34.91 29.83
C CYS A 31 -15.69 -36.36 29.74
N LYS A 32 -15.61 -37.05 30.88
CA LYS A 32 -15.17 -38.45 30.96
C LYS A 32 -16.08 -39.40 30.17
N GLU A 33 -17.39 -39.17 30.19
CA GLU A 33 -18.34 -40.01 29.44
C GLU A 33 -18.15 -39.86 27.92
N CYS A 34 -17.89 -38.64 27.45
CA CYS A 34 -17.54 -38.39 26.04
C CYS A 34 -16.26 -39.14 25.63
N CYS A 35 -15.25 -39.24 26.49
CA CYS A 35 -14.04 -40.01 26.22
C CYS A 35 -14.33 -41.50 26.00
N THR A 36 -15.40 -42.04 26.61
CA THR A 36 -15.74 -43.47 26.49
C THR A 36 -16.63 -43.73 25.27
N LEU A 37 -17.64 -42.89 25.06
CA LEU A 37 -18.69 -43.15 24.06
C LEU A 37 -18.33 -42.63 22.66
N ASP A 38 -17.83 -41.40 22.58
CA ASP A 38 -17.70 -40.68 21.30
C ASP A 38 -16.25 -40.34 20.93
N HIS A 39 -15.34 -40.31 21.91
CA HIS A 39 -13.93 -39.99 21.73
C HIS A 39 -13.01 -41.05 22.35
N PRO A 40 -13.15 -42.34 21.99
CA PRO A 40 -12.37 -43.42 22.58
C PRO A 40 -10.86 -43.21 22.36
N ALA A 41 -10.09 -43.47 23.42
CA ALA A 41 -8.64 -43.41 23.38
C ALA A 41 -8.09 -44.37 22.30
N GLY A 42 -7.14 -43.87 21.49
CA GLY A 42 -6.57 -44.60 20.34
C GLY A 42 -7.23 -44.25 19.00
N ILE A 43 -8.46 -43.71 19.00
CA ILE A 43 -9.07 -43.08 17.83
C ILE A 43 -8.89 -41.57 17.91
N HIS A 44 -9.19 -40.99 19.08
CA HIS A 44 -9.05 -39.56 19.34
C HIS A 44 -7.94 -39.29 20.35
N GLU A 45 -7.20 -38.21 20.11
CA GLU A 45 -6.24 -37.68 21.06
C GLU A 45 -6.91 -36.63 21.94
N PHE A 46 -6.76 -36.78 23.25
CA PHE A 46 -7.22 -35.80 24.22
C PHE A 46 -6.24 -35.70 25.39
N GLU A 47 -6.19 -34.51 26.00
CA GLU A 47 -5.37 -34.23 27.18
C GLU A 47 -6.22 -33.51 28.24
N HIS A 48 -5.73 -33.42 29.48
CA HIS A 48 -6.47 -32.73 30.53
C HIS A 48 -6.56 -31.23 30.23
N ILE A 49 -7.68 -30.60 30.54
CA ILE A 49 -7.91 -29.20 30.16
C ILE A 49 -6.90 -28.25 30.81
N ASN A 50 -6.41 -28.58 32.00
CA ASN A 50 -5.36 -27.82 32.69
C ASN A 50 -4.00 -27.88 31.97
N GLU A 51 -3.77 -28.87 31.12
CA GLU A 51 -2.56 -28.98 30.29
C GLU A 51 -2.75 -28.31 28.93
N ALA A 52 -3.93 -28.45 28.33
CA ALA A 52 -4.27 -27.84 27.04
C ALA A 52 -4.41 -26.32 27.14
N ALA A 53 -5.11 -25.82 28.16
CA ALA A 53 -5.49 -24.42 28.25
C ALA A 53 -4.30 -23.45 28.26
N PRO A 54 -3.22 -23.68 29.05
CA PRO A 54 -2.04 -22.81 29.01
C PRO A 54 -1.38 -22.77 27.63
N LYS A 55 -1.24 -23.92 26.95
CA LYS A 55 -0.64 -24.01 25.61
C LYS A 55 -1.45 -23.23 24.57
N HIS A 56 -2.78 -23.37 24.60
CA HIS A 56 -3.65 -22.61 23.70
C HIS A 56 -3.62 -21.12 24.00
N LEU A 57 -3.61 -20.73 25.29
CA LEU A 57 -3.52 -19.33 25.68
C LEU A 57 -2.20 -18.69 25.21
N GLU A 58 -1.08 -19.40 25.36
CA GLU A 58 0.23 -18.97 24.87
C GLU A 58 0.23 -18.81 23.35
N ALA A 59 -0.25 -19.83 22.62
CA ALA A 59 -0.32 -19.79 21.15
C ALA A 59 -1.20 -18.64 20.64
N ILE A 60 -2.36 -18.41 21.26
CA ILE A 60 -3.25 -17.29 20.92
C ILE A 60 -2.56 -15.96 21.24
N THR A 61 -1.90 -15.85 22.38
CA THR A 61 -1.19 -14.63 22.78
C THR A 61 -0.08 -14.29 21.80
N HIS A 62 0.70 -15.29 21.40
CA HIS A 62 1.75 -15.14 20.40
C HIS A 62 1.17 -14.72 19.04
N ALA A 63 0.14 -15.41 18.54
CA ALA A 63 -0.51 -15.06 17.28
C ALA A 63 -1.07 -13.63 17.28
N VAL A 64 -1.64 -13.17 18.41
CA VAL A 64 -2.12 -11.79 18.56
C VAL A 64 -0.96 -10.79 18.52
N GLN A 65 0.19 -11.10 19.13
CA GLN A 65 1.37 -10.24 19.09
C GLN A 65 1.93 -10.14 17.67
N GLU A 66 2.06 -11.26 16.96
CA GLU A 66 2.50 -11.28 15.56
C GLU A 66 1.54 -10.50 14.65
N ALA A 67 0.23 -10.69 14.82
CA ALA A 67 -0.78 -9.96 14.06
C ALA A 67 -0.68 -8.45 14.29
N LYS A 68 -0.43 -8.00 15.53
CA LYS A 68 -0.22 -6.58 15.85
C LYS A 68 1.05 -6.02 15.21
N ALA A 69 2.15 -6.78 15.25
CA ALA A 69 3.40 -6.39 14.60
C ALA A 69 3.21 -6.25 13.08
N LYS A 70 2.60 -7.25 12.44
CA LYS A 70 2.29 -7.23 11.00
C LYS A 70 1.34 -6.10 10.61
N ALA A 71 0.32 -5.81 11.43
CA ALA A 71 -0.57 -4.68 11.20
C ALA A 71 0.16 -3.33 11.29
N THR A 72 1.21 -3.23 12.11
CA THR A 72 2.03 -2.01 12.20
C THR A 72 2.91 -1.87 10.96
N ASP A 73 3.54 -2.96 10.53
CA ASP A 73 4.35 -2.99 9.30
C ASP A 73 3.52 -2.59 8.07
N LEU A 74 2.34 -3.19 7.89
CA LEU A 74 1.43 -2.85 6.79
C LEU A 74 1.02 -1.37 6.78
N ARG A 75 0.78 -0.76 7.95
CA ARG A 75 0.50 0.69 8.04
C ARG A 75 1.68 1.53 7.58
N ASN A 76 2.90 1.13 7.93
CA ASN A 76 4.11 1.82 7.48
C ASN A 76 4.32 1.66 5.98
N THR A 77 4.12 0.46 5.42
CA THR A 77 4.19 0.22 3.99
C THR A 77 3.16 1.07 3.23
N LEU A 78 1.92 1.15 3.72
CA LEU A 78 0.88 1.97 3.13
C LEU A 78 1.29 3.45 3.09
N LYS A 79 1.75 3.99 4.22
CA LYS A 79 2.23 5.39 4.29
C LYS A 79 3.38 5.66 3.32
N ASN A 80 4.31 4.72 3.18
CA ASN A 80 5.41 4.83 2.22
C ASN A 80 4.92 4.82 0.77
N ALA A 81 3.91 4.01 0.45
CA ALA A 81 3.29 3.96 -0.87
C ALA A 81 2.55 5.28 -1.19
N GLU A 82 1.80 5.83 -0.24
CA GLU A 82 1.15 7.14 -0.38
C GLU A 82 2.17 8.25 -0.63
N HIS A 83 3.26 8.27 0.13
CA HIS A 83 4.35 9.22 -0.08
C HIS A 83 5.00 9.06 -1.46
N ALA A 84 5.22 7.82 -1.93
CA ALA A 84 5.77 7.56 -3.25
C ALA A 84 4.84 8.04 -4.37
N SER A 85 3.54 7.79 -4.23
CA SER A 85 2.52 8.26 -5.17
C SER A 85 2.48 9.80 -5.26
N SER A 86 2.53 10.49 -4.12
CA SER A 86 2.58 11.96 -4.09
C SER A 86 3.83 12.50 -4.78
N ARG A 87 5.01 11.91 -4.49
CA ARG A 87 6.26 12.30 -5.19
C ARG A 87 6.17 12.08 -6.69
N LEU A 88 5.60 10.95 -7.12
CA LEU A 88 5.42 10.65 -8.55
C LEU A 88 4.55 11.71 -9.24
N GLN A 89 3.44 12.11 -8.62
CA GLN A 89 2.57 13.15 -9.16
C GLN A 89 3.31 14.50 -9.28
N VAL A 90 4.09 14.88 -8.27
CA VAL A 90 4.91 16.11 -8.32
C VAL A 90 5.94 16.04 -9.45
N GLN A 91 6.65 14.91 -9.60
CA GLN A 91 7.63 14.75 -10.68
C GLN A 91 6.99 14.74 -12.06
N TYR A 92 5.79 14.16 -12.20
CA TYR A 92 5.04 14.19 -13.45
C TYR A 92 4.73 15.62 -13.89
N HIS A 93 4.17 16.45 -13.00
CA HIS A 93 3.88 17.86 -13.32
C HIS A 93 5.15 18.66 -13.58
N LYS A 94 6.22 18.40 -12.82
CA LYS A 94 7.52 19.03 -13.06
C LYS A 94 8.05 18.71 -14.46
N ALA A 95 8.07 17.45 -14.84
CA ALA A 95 8.52 17.03 -16.17
C ALA A 95 7.64 17.60 -17.28
N GLN A 96 6.31 17.63 -17.08
CA GLN A 96 5.38 18.25 -18.03
C GLN A 96 5.69 19.74 -18.23
N ASN A 97 5.94 20.49 -17.14
CA ASN A 97 6.29 21.89 -17.21
C ASN A 97 7.65 22.10 -17.90
N GLU A 98 8.67 21.31 -17.54
CA GLU A 98 9.99 21.39 -18.17
C GLU A 98 9.92 21.17 -19.69
N ILE A 99 9.11 20.22 -20.16
CA ILE A 99 8.88 19.99 -21.60
C ILE A 99 8.28 21.24 -22.25
N ASN A 100 7.21 21.79 -21.66
CA ASN A 100 6.53 22.96 -22.21
C ASN A 100 7.43 24.20 -22.22
N ASP A 101 8.12 24.46 -21.12
CA ASP A 101 9.00 25.62 -20.97
C ASP A 101 10.19 25.54 -21.95
N THR A 102 10.79 24.35 -22.09
CA THR A 102 11.86 24.11 -23.06
C THR A 102 11.39 24.35 -24.49
N PHE A 103 10.20 23.85 -24.84
CA PHE A 103 9.61 24.08 -26.15
C PHE A 103 9.36 25.57 -26.41
N LEU A 104 8.75 26.27 -25.46
CA LEU A 104 8.46 27.70 -25.58
C LEU A 104 9.73 28.54 -25.72
N PHE A 105 10.78 28.20 -24.97
CA PHE A 105 12.10 28.83 -25.09
C PHE A 105 12.68 28.69 -26.50
N TYR A 106 12.71 27.48 -27.06
CA TYR A 106 13.22 27.29 -28.42
C TYR A 106 12.32 27.94 -29.48
N ARG A 107 11.00 27.94 -29.27
CA ARG A 107 10.08 28.65 -30.17
C ARG A 107 10.35 30.15 -30.19
N SER A 108 10.57 30.78 -29.04
CA SER A 108 10.88 32.22 -29.00
C SER A 108 12.19 32.55 -29.69
N MET A 109 13.21 31.70 -29.53
CA MET A 109 14.49 31.85 -30.25
C MET A 109 14.32 31.77 -31.77
N LEU A 110 13.50 30.84 -32.25
CA LEU A 110 13.20 30.69 -33.68
C LEU A 110 12.40 31.89 -34.22
N ASP A 111 11.42 32.37 -33.46
CA ASP A 111 10.61 33.53 -33.83
C ASP A 111 11.46 34.81 -33.88
N GLU A 112 12.38 35.00 -32.93
CA GLU A 112 13.35 36.11 -32.93
C GLU A 112 14.24 36.05 -34.17
N ARG A 113 14.85 34.90 -34.46
CA ARG A 113 15.72 34.74 -35.64
C ARG A 113 14.98 34.96 -36.95
N LYS A 114 13.72 34.52 -37.04
CA LYS A 114 12.85 34.80 -38.19
C LYS A 114 12.62 36.31 -38.36
N GLN A 115 12.32 37.03 -37.27
CA GLN A 115 12.10 38.48 -37.33
C GLN A 115 13.36 39.25 -37.75
N GLU A 116 14.54 38.84 -37.26
CA GLU A 116 15.82 39.40 -37.71
C GLU A 116 16.01 39.25 -39.21
N LEU A 117 15.83 38.03 -39.75
CA LEU A 117 15.99 37.77 -41.18
C LEU A 117 15.00 38.57 -42.04
N LEU A 118 13.76 38.75 -41.57
CA LEU A 118 12.78 39.58 -42.25
C LEU A 118 13.19 41.06 -42.29
N LYS A 119 13.73 41.59 -41.18
CA LYS A 119 14.26 42.97 -41.14
C LYS A 119 15.49 43.14 -42.04
N GLU A 120 16.39 42.16 -42.06
CA GLU A 120 17.54 42.16 -42.98
C GLU A 120 17.08 42.21 -44.45
N LEU A 121 16.09 41.37 -44.81
CA LEU A 121 15.50 41.37 -46.15
C LEU A 121 14.90 42.73 -46.53
N GLU A 122 14.09 43.33 -45.64
CA GLU A 122 13.46 44.63 -45.86
C GLU A 122 14.50 45.75 -46.05
N SER A 123 15.58 45.71 -45.26
CA SER A 123 16.71 46.64 -45.38
C SER A 123 17.42 46.51 -46.75
N VAL A 124 17.76 45.28 -47.17
CA VAL A 124 18.38 45.04 -48.48
C VAL A 124 17.47 45.47 -49.63
N PHE A 125 16.17 45.16 -49.54
CA PHE A 125 15.19 45.57 -50.53
C PHE A 125 15.10 47.10 -50.64
N SER A 126 14.97 47.80 -49.50
CA SER A 126 14.87 49.26 -49.43
C SER A 126 16.12 49.94 -50.00
N ALA A 127 17.32 49.44 -49.66
CA ALA A 127 18.58 49.96 -50.20
C ALA A 127 18.65 49.83 -51.73
N LYS A 128 18.22 48.69 -52.29
CA LYS A 128 18.15 48.48 -53.74
C LYS A 128 17.13 49.40 -54.41
N GLN A 129 15.96 49.59 -53.80
CA GLN A 129 14.92 50.47 -54.34
C GLN A 129 15.39 51.93 -54.41
N ILE A 130 16.05 52.43 -53.36
CA ILE A 130 16.66 53.78 -53.35
C ILE A 130 17.71 53.90 -54.46
N SER A 131 18.61 52.92 -54.57
CA SER A 131 19.67 52.92 -55.60
C SER A 131 19.11 52.98 -57.02
N LEU A 132 18.04 52.23 -57.30
CA LEU A 132 17.33 52.27 -58.59
C LEU A 132 16.68 53.63 -58.86
N GLY A 133 16.03 54.22 -57.86
CA GLY A 133 15.41 55.54 -58.00
C GLY A 133 16.40 56.68 -58.27
N VAL A 134 17.62 56.60 -57.72
CA VAL A 134 18.69 57.57 -58.01
C VAL A 134 19.22 57.39 -59.43
N ALA A 135 19.32 56.16 -59.92
CA ALA A 135 19.80 55.89 -61.27
C ALA A 135 18.86 56.42 -62.37
N THR A 136 17.55 56.37 -62.14
CA THR A 136 16.54 56.86 -63.10
C THR A 136 16.40 58.39 -63.13
N GLN A 137 16.93 59.12 -62.15
CA GLN A 137 16.94 60.59 -62.14
C GLN A 137 18.16 61.21 -62.82
N LYS A 138 19.19 60.41 -63.13
CA LYS A 138 20.45 60.85 -63.76
C LYS A 138 20.55 60.53 -65.26
N GLY A 139 19.52 59.94 -65.85
CA GLY A 139 19.37 59.71 -67.29
C GLY A 139 18.26 60.59 -67.85
#